data_AF-A0A6H9I3N6-F1
#
_entry.id   AF-A0A6H9I3N6-F1
#
_cell.length_a   1.000
_cell.length_b   1.000
_cell.length_c   1.000
_cell.angle_alpha   90.00
_cell.angle_beta   90.00
_cell.angle_gamma   90.00
#
_symmetry.space_group_name_H-M   'P 1'
#
loop_
_entity.id
_entity.type
_entity.pdbx_description
1 polymer ?
#
loop_
_entity_poly.entity_id
_entity_poly.type
_entity_poly.pdbx_seq_one_letter_code
_entity_poly.pdbx_strand_id
1 'polypeptide(L)'
;MQGILAALLNSLEIGLLLFVIAVGLNIVFGVLNVINFAHGGLYMLGAYFTYTVVSRFGLPFWPALVLAPLAVAAIAVVIERVVLRRVYGRDVSDSLLVTFALLLVIDDAVRVFWGSGIHVVQPPPSMRGTVEVLGVTYPAYSFFVMGAALVAMLALWLFFVRTRAGRVVRAAAIDRRMAEGIGIDVPRVITGVFALGAWMAGAAGVVAAPMRAIAPGMGDRVIIDAFIVVVIGGLGSFPGTLLGALVLGAIYGFGGRYLAQINLVLPYLGMALVLLLRPRGLMGRRAA
;
A
#
# COMPACT_ATOMS: atom_id res chain seq x y z
N MET A 1 -14.73 -22.07 19.02
CA MET A 1 -13.63 -21.14 19.37
C MET A 1 -12.56 -21.05 18.28
N GLN A 2 -12.05 -22.18 17.77
CA GLN A 2 -11.04 -22.22 16.70
C GLN A 2 -11.40 -21.41 15.44
N GLY A 3 -12.67 -21.41 15.02
CA GLY A 3 -13.11 -20.64 13.86
C GLY A 3 -13.02 -19.12 14.00
N ILE A 4 -13.25 -18.59 15.21
CA ILE A 4 -13.12 -17.16 15.51
C ILE A 4 -11.64 -16.77 15.53
N LEU A 5 -10.80 -17.60 16.15
CA LEU A 5 -9.35 -17.38 16.18
C LEU A 5 -8.76 -17.34 14.75
N ALA A 6 -9.14 -18.29 13.90
CA ALA A 6 -8.73 -18.31 12.50
C ALA A 6 -9.18 -17.04 11.74
N ALA A 7 -10.42 -16.58 11.97
CA ALA A 7 -10.93 -15.35 11.36
C ALA A 7 -10.17 -14.11 11.86
N LEU A 8 -9.81 -14.05 13.14
CA LEU A 8 -9.02 -12.95 13.72
C LEU A 8 -7.61 -12.91 13.13
N LEU A 9 -6.92 -14.06 13.03
CA LEU A 9 -5.59 -14.14 12.43
C LEU A 9 -5.60 -13.69 10.97
N ASN A 10 -6.57 -14.17 10.20
CA ASN A 10 -6.75 -13.78 8.80
C ASN A 10 -7.07 -12.29 8.66
N SER A 11 -7.96 -11.77 9.51
CA SER A 11 -8.30 -10.35 9.55
C SER A 11 -7.08 -9.47 9.83
N LEU A 12 -6.24 -9.89 10.79
CA LEU A 12 -5.04 -9.17 11.17
C LEU A 12 -4.00 -9.18 10.05
N GLU A 13 -3.78 -10.33 9.42
CA GLU A 13 -2.87 -10.45 8.28
C GLU A 13 -3.29 -9.59 7.10
N ILE A 14 -4.56 -9.69 6.68
CA ILE A 14 -5.09 -8.87 5.58
C ILE A 14 -5.02 -7.38 5.95
N GLY A 15 -5.44 -7.02 7.15
CA GLY A 15 -5.42 -5.63 7.61
C GLY A 15 -4.00 -5.04 7.66
N LEU A 16 -3.02 -5.80 8.15
CA LEU A 16 -1.63 -5.35 8.19
C LEU A 16 -1.01 -5.25 6.79
N LEU A 17 -1.30 -6.18 5.88
CA LEU A 17 -0.85 -6.07 4.49
C LEU A 17 -1.46 -4.84 3.80
N LEU A 18 -2.76 -4.62 3.97
CA LEU A 18 -3.45 -3.44 3.43
C LEU A 18 -2.91 -2.15 4.04
N PHE A 19 -2.54 -2.14 5.31
CA PHE A 19 -1.90 -0.99 5.95
C PHE A 19 -0.60 -0.59 5.25
N VAL A 20 0.30 -1.53 4.95
CA VAL A 20 1.59 -1.24 4.27
C VAL A 20 1.36 -0.58 2.90
N ILE A 21 0.33 -1.01 2.17
CA ILE A 21 -0.02 -0.45 0.86
C ILE A 21 -0.64 0.94 1.04
N ALA A 22 -1.67 1.02 1.89
CA ALA A 22 -2.48 2.22 2.08
C ALA A 22 -1.71 3.35 2.76
N VAL A 23 -0.75 3.06 3.64
CA VAL A 23 0.05 4.09 4.31
C VAL A 23 0.95 4.81 3.32
N GLY A 24 1.47 4.11 2.30
CA GLY A 24 2.19 4.74 1.19
C GLY A 24 1.32 5.72 0.42
N LEU A 25 0.10 5.30 0.05
CA LEU A 25 -0.89 6.14 -0.62
C LEU A 25 -1.28 7.35 0.26
N ASN A 26 -1.49 7.11 1.56
CA ASN A 26 -1.90 8.12 2.51
C ASN A 26 -0.81 9.18 2.76
N ILE A 27 0.46 8.77 2.79
CA ILE A 27 1.60 9.69 2.91
C ILE A 27 1.68 10.60 1.68
N VAL A 28 1.54 10.03 0.48
CA VAL A 28 1.55 10.81 -0.77
C VAL A 28 0.38 11.79 -0.78
N PHE A 29 -0.84 11.33 -0.45
CA PHE A 29 -2.00 12.21 -0.37
C PHE A 29 -1.82 13.30 0.70
N GLY A 30 -1.38 12.93 1.91
CA GLY A 30 -1.28 13.85 3.04
C GLY A 30 -0.28 15.01 2.83
N VAL A 31 0.68 14.85 1.91
CA VAL A 31 1.63 15.91 1.54
C VAL A 31 1.20 16.60 0.24
N LEU A 32 0.76 15.83 -0.76
CA LEU A 32 0.52 16.34 -2.11
C LEU A 32 -0.91 16.82 -2.36
N ASN A 33 -1.89 16.38 -1.55
CA ASN A 33 -3.33 16.48 -1.81
C ASN A 33 -3.71 15.92 -3.19
N VAL A 34 -3.00 14.89 -3.64
CA VAL A 34 -3.21 14.21 -4.92
C VAL A 34 -3.55 12.75 -4.67
N ILE A 35 -4.64 12.28 -5.28
CA ILE A 35 -5.02 10.87 -5.25
C ILE A 35 -4.24 10.17 -6.37
N ASN A 36 -3.42 9.19 -6.01
CA ASN A 36 -2.53 8.51 -6.94
C ASN A 36 -3.00 7.08 -7.26
N PHE A 37 -3.74 6.90 -8.35
CA PHE A 37 -4.17 5.57 -8.79
C PHE A 37 -3.02 4.69 -9.30
N ALA A 38 -1.93 5.30 -9.79
CA ALA A 38 -0.74 4.58 -10.25
C ALA A 38 -0.08 3.77 -9.12
N HIS A 39 -0.36 4.09 -7.86
CA HIS A 39 0.14 3.36 -6.68
C HIS A 39 -0.21 1.87 -6.71
N GLY A 40 -1.37 1.50 -7.26
CA GLY A 40 -1.73 0.09 -7.50
C GLY A 40 -0.82 -0.59 -8.52
N GLY A 41 -0.48 0.12 -9.59
CA GLY A 41 0.49 -0.34 -10.60
C GLY A 41 1.89 -0.48 -10.02
N LEU A 42 2.31 0.44 -9.14
CA LEU A 42 3.61 0.36 -8.45
C LEU A 42 3.67 -0.85 -7.49
N TYR A 43 2.59 -1.16 -6.79
CA TYR A 43 2.45 -2.40 -6.02
C TYR A 43 2.58 -3.65 -6.91
N MET A 44 1.91 -3.65 -8.05
CA MET A 44 1.99 -4.73 -9.04
C MET A 44 3.42 -4.91 -9.57
N LEU A 45 4.11 -3.82 -9.93
CA LEU A 45 5.52 -3.86 -10.33
C LEU A 45 6.41 -4.46 -9.24
N GLY A 46 6.15 -4.17 -7.96
CA GLY A 46 6.84 -4.80 -6.84
C GLY A 46 6.71 -6.33 -6.84
N ALA A 47 5.51 -6.84 -7.10
CA ALA A 47 5.26 -8.28 -7.20
C ALA A 47 5.97 -8.90 -8.42
N TYR A 48 5.91 -8.26 -9.60
CA TYR A 48 6.56 -8.75 -10.81
C TYR A 48 8.10 -8.68 -10.76
N PHE A 49 8.67 -7.66 -10.13
CA PHE A 49 10.10 -7.62 -9.87
C PHE A 49 10.52 -8.70 -8.89
N THR A 50 9.70 -9.01 -7.87
CA THR A 50 9.94 -10.14 -6.98
C THR A 50 9.95 -11.46 -7.75
N TYR A 51 8.97 -11.68 -8.62
CA TYR A 51 8.95 -12.84 -9.51
C TYR A 51 10.20 -12.91 -10.41
N THR A 52 10.63 -11.77 -10.95
CA THR A 52 11.84 -11.72 -11.78
C THR A 52 13.09 -12.09 -11.00
N VAL A 53 13.28 -11.52 -9.82
CA VAL A 53 14.45 -11.79 -8.96
C VAL A 53 14.46 -13.26 -8.50
N VAL A 54 13.32 -13.76 -8.02
CA VAL A 54 13.25 -15.10 -7.41
C VAL A 54 13.14 -16.20 -8.44
N SER A 55 12.24 -16.06 -9.42
CA SER A 55 11.90 -17.14 -10.35
C SER A 55 12.69 -17.08 -11.66
N ARG A 56 12.96 -15.88 -12.20
CA ARG A 56 13.75 -15.77 -13.46
C ARG A 56 15.26 -15.78 -13.21
N PHE A 57 15.74 -15.08 -12.18
CA PHE A 57 17.17 -15.06 -11.84
C PHE A 57 17.59 -16.12 -10.83
N GLY A 58 16.64 -16.84 -10.21
CA GLY A 58 16.95 -17.89 -9.23
C GLY A 58 17.57 -17.38 -7.94
N LEU A 59 17.48 -16.07 -7.65
CA LEU A 59 18.02 -15.49 -6.43
C LEU A 59 17.12 -15.81 -5.23
N PRO A 60 17.67 -15.82 -4.00
CA PRO A 60 16.86 -15.98 -2.82
C PRO A 60 15.86 -14.82 -2.65
N PHE A 61 14.78 -15.06 -1.92
CA PHE A 61 13.73 -14.07 -1.66
C PHE A 61 14.23 -12.81 -0.93
N TRP A 62 15.25 -12.94 -0.06
CA TRP A 62 15.73 -11.84 0.78
C TRP A 62 16.24 -10.63 -0.02
N PRO A 63 17.10 -10.80 -1.05
CA PRO A 63 17.43 -9.72 -1.98
C PRO A 63 16.21 -9.05 -2.62
N ALA A 64 15.17 -9.82 -2.97
CA ALA A 64 13.97 -9.27 -3.61
C ALA A 64 13.25 -8.26 -2.70
N LEU A 65 13.29 -8.47 -1.37
CA LEU A 65 12.72 -7.56 -0.37
C LEU A 65 13.33 -6.15 -0.41
N VAL A 66 14.55 -6.00 -0.93
CA VAL A 66 15.23 -4.71 -1.03
C VAL A 66 15.28 -4.23 -2.49
N LEU A 67 15.65 -5.09 -3.42
CA LEU A 67 15.86 -4.72 -4.82
C LEU A 67 14.55 -4.32 -5.52
N ALA A 68 13.46 -5.05 -5.30
CA ALA A 68 12.20 -4.74 -5.97
C ALA A 68 11.61 -3.39 -5.50
N PRO A 69 11.51 -3.09 -4.18
CA PRO A 69 11.04 -1.77 -3.73
C PRO A 69 11.93 -0.61 -4.18
N LEU A 70 13.25 -0.81 -4.25
CA LEU A 70 14.18 0.20 -4.78
C LEU A 70 13.95 0.45 -6.27
N ALA A 71 13.76 -0.60 -7.07
CA ALA A 71 13.44 -0.47 -8.50
C ALA A 71 12.10 0.26 -8.71
N VAL A 72 11.06 -0.08 -7.92
CA VAL A 72 9.77 0.61 -7.95
C VAL A 72 9.92 2.09 -7.55
N ALA A 73 10.69 2.38 -6.50
CA ALA A 73 10.94 3.76 -6.07
C ALA A 73 11.69 4.57 -7.14
N ALA A 74 12.66 3.96 -7.83
CA ALA A 74 13.37 4.61 -8.94
C ALA A 74 12.42 4.94 -10.11
N ILE A 75 11.57 3.98 -10.50
CA ILE A 75 10.53 4.21 -11.53
C ILE A 75 9.57 5.32 -11.10
N ALA A 76 9.16 5.33 -9.83
CA ALA A 76 8.28 6.34 -9.29
C ALA A 76 8.90 7.75 -9.34
N VAL A 77 10.20 7.89 -9.08
CA VAL A 77 10.91 9.18 -9.24
C VAL A 77 10.87 9.65 -10.69
N VAL A 78 11.03 8.74 -11.65
CA VAL A 78 10.92 9.08 -13.09
C VAL A 78 9.50 9.52 -13.43
N ILE A 79 8.49 8.75 -12.99
CA ILE A 79 7.06 9.07 -13.20
C ILE A 79 6.72 10.45 -12.59
N GLU A 80 7.19 10.73 -11.37
CA GLU A 80 6.94 12.01 -10.72
C GLU A 80 7.54 13.17 -11.52
N ARG A 81 8.83 13.09 -11.86
CA ARG A 81 9.53 14.18 -12.56
C ARG A 81 9.03 14.41 -13.99
N VAL A 82 8.69 13.34 -14.70
CA VAL A 82 8.33 13.40 -16.12
C VAL A 82 6.84 13.63 -16.31
N VAL A 83 5.99 13.11 -15.44
CA VAL A 83 4.54 13.17 -15.65
C VAL A 83 3.87 14.02 -14.58
N LEU A 84 3.96 13.62 -13.31
CA LEU A 84 3.15 14.22 -12.26
C LEU A 84 3.51 15.66 -11.95
N ARG A 85 4.80 16.03 -12.05
CA ARG A 85 5.25 17.39 -11.82
C ARG A 85 4.60 18.42 -12.74
N ARG A 86 4.18 18.01 -13.95
CA ARG A 86 3.50 18.88 -14.94
C ARG A 86 2.03 19.13 -14.60
N VAL A 87 1.43 18.28 -13.77
CA VAL A 87 0.01 18.38 -13.36
C VAL A 87 -0.17 18.84 -11.91
N TYR A 88 0.92 19.01 -11.15
CA TYR A 88 0.85 19.62 -9.83
C TYR A 88 0.34 21.06 -9.90
N GLY A 89 -0.61 21.39 -9.01
CA GLY A 89 -1.26 22.70 -8.97
C GLY A 89 -2.48 22.83 -9.89
N ARG A 90 -2.81 21.80 -10.67
CA ARG A 90 -4.09 21.68 -11.40
C ARG A 90 -5.16 21.04 -10.53
N ASP A 91 -6.38 20.92 -11.06
CA ASP A 91 -7.48 20.29 -10.36
C ASP A 91 -7.20 18.82 -10.00
N VAL A 92 -7.82 18.35 -8.92
CA VAL A 92 -7.64 16.96 -8.44
C VAL A 92 -8.01 15.94 -9.52
N SER A 93 -9.01 16.26 -10.34
CA SER A 93 -9.43 15.46 -11.50
C SER A 93 -8.31 15.23 -12.52
N ASP A 94 -7.47 16.22 -12.79
CA ASP A 94 -6.34 16.07 -13.73
C ASP A 94 -5.34 15.04 -13.20
N SER A 95 -5.04 15.11 -11.89
CA SER A 95 -4.14 14.16 -11.25
C SER A 95 -4.70 12.74 -11.19
N LEU A 96 -6.02 12.60 -10.99
CA LEU A 96 -6.73 11.32 -11.04
C LEU A 96 -6.65 10.70 -12.44
N LEU A 97 -6.98 11.47 -13.48
CA LEU A 97 -6.95 11.02 -14.87
C LEU A 97 -5.55 10.56 -15.27
N VAL A 98 -4.53 11.36 -14.96
CA VAL A 98 -3.14 11.04 -15.29
C VAL A 98 -2.64 9.81 -14.53
N THR A 99 -2.94 9.70 -13.23
CA THR A 99 -2.49 8.55 -12.45
C THR A 99 -3.25 7.27 -12.79
N PHE A 100 -4.51 7.38 -13.23
CA PHE A 100 -5.24 6.26 -13.80
C PHE A 100 -4.68 5.84 -15.16
N ALA A 101 -4.35 6.79 -16.04
CA ALA A 101 -3.66 6.49 -17.30
C ALA A 101 -2.31 5.78 -17.05
N LEU A 102 -1.54 6.24 -16.05
CA LEU A 102 -0.29 5.59 -15.64
C LEU A 102 -0.52 4.16 -15.11
N LEU A 103 -1.60 3.92 -14.35
CA LEU A 103 -1.98 2.58 -13.92
C LEU A 103 -2.18 1.64 -15.12
N LEU A 104 -2.94 2.08 -16.12
CA LEU A 104 -3.20 1.30 -17.35
C LEU A 104 -1.92 1.06 -18.15
N VAL A 105 -1.07 2.09 -18.32
CA VAL A 105 0.23 1.95 -19.01
C VAL A 105 1.13 0.96 -18.29
N ILE A 106 1.16 0.98 -16.95
CA ILE A 106 1.92 0.01 -16.16
C ILE A 106 1.35 -1.41 -16.34
N ASP A 107 0.02 -1.57 -16.37
CA ASP A 107 -0.62 -2.87 -16.61
C ASP A 107 -0.25 -3.46 -17.98
N ASP A 108 -0.34 -2.65 -19.03
CA ASP A 108 0.02 -3.08 -20.38
C ASP A 108 1.52 -3.33 -20.51
N ALA A 109 2.37 -2.51 -19.89
CA ALA A 109 3.80 -2.77 -19.84
C ALA A 109 4.09 -4.13 -19.17
N VAL A 110 3.40 -4.44 -18.07
CA VAL A 110 3.52 -5.74 -17.40
C VAL A 110 3.13 -6.88 -18.35
N ARG A 111 2.02 -6.75 -19.10
CA ARG A 111 1.60 -7.76 -20.09
C ARG A 111 2.63 -7.96 -21.20
N VAL A 112 3.29 -6.89 -21.65
CA VAL A 112 4.34 -6.96 -22.68
C VAL A 112 5.59 -7.68 -22.18
N PHE A 113 6.06 -7.38 -20.95
CA PHE A 113 7.33 -7.93 -20.43
C PHE A 113 7.20 -9.29 -19.72
N TRP A 114 6.04 -9.59 -19.13
CA TRP A 114 5.78 -10.82 -18.36
C TRP A 114 4.68 -11.72 -18.94
N GLY A 115 4.00 -11.28 -20.01
CA GLY A 115 2.87 -11.98 -20.60
C GLY A 115 1.59 -11.77 -19.80
N SER A 116 0.47 -12.26 -20.34
CA SER A 116 -0.86 -12.17 -19.71
C SER A 116 -1.14 -13.30 -18.70
N GLY A 117 -0.17 -14.18 -18.49
CA GLY A 117 -0.30 -15.38 -17.65
C GLY A 117 -0.27 -15.08 -16.15
N ILE A 118 -0.65 -16.09 -15.37
CA ILE A 118 -0.54 -16.07 -13.91
C ILE A 118 0.83 -16.60 -13.51
N HIS A 119 1.52 -15.86 -12.64
CA HIS A 119 2.80 -16.23 -12.05
C HIS A 119 2.65 -16.47 -10.55
N VAL A 120 3.50 -17.32 -10.00
CA VAL A 120 3.52 -17.63 -8.57
C VAL A 120 4.96 -17.60 -8.06
N VAL A 121 5.17 -16.96 -6.93
CA VAL A 121 6.45 -16.97 -6.22
C VAL A 121 6.32 -17.90 -5.02
N GLN A 122 7.25 -18.85 -4.89
CA GLN A 122 7.25 -19.74 -3.74
C GLN A 122 7.83 -19.02 -2.51
N PRO A 123 7.24 -19.22 -1.32
CA PRO A 123 7.80 -18.65 -0.10
C PRO A 123 9.20 -19.22 0.21
N PRO A 124 10.03 -18.49 0.97
CA PRO A 124 11.36 -18.92 1.38
C PRO A 124 11.30 -20.29 2.06
N PRO A 125 12.28 -21.20 1.85
CA PRO A 125 12.28 -22.53 2.45
C PRO A 125 12.09 -22.53 3.98
N SER A 126 12.65 -21.53 4.67
CA SER A 126 12.52 -21.36 6.13
C SER A 126 11.11 -20.99 6.62
N MET A 127 10.22 -20.58 5.71
CA MET A 127 8.85 -20.13 5.99
C MET A 127 7.80 -20.98 5.27
N ARG A 128 8.21 -22.14 4.73
CA ARG A 128 7.28 -23.11 4.15
C ARG A 128 6.58 -23.90 5.24
N GLY A 129 5.31 -24.21 5.01
CA GLY A 129 4.50 -25.02 5.93
C GLY A 129 3.61 -24.20 6.84
N THR A 130 3.18 -24.84 7.92
CA THR A 130 2.14 -24.32 8.83
C THR A 130 2.60 -24.43 10.28
N VAL A 131 2.14 -23.50 11.10
CA VAL A 131 2.33 -23.49 12.55
C VAL A 131 0.96 -23.71 13.20
N GLU A 132 0.93 -24.52 14.25
CA GLU A 132 -0.28 -24.71 15.05
C GLU A 132 -0.35 -23.65 16.15
N VAL A 133 -1.42 -22.85 16.14
CA VAL A 133 -1.68 -21.83 17.16
C VAL A 133 -2.99 -22.14 17.84
N LEU A 134 -2.92 -22.56 19.12
CA LEU A 134 -4.09 -22.86 19.95
C LEU A 134 -5.11 -23.81 19.26
N GLY A 135 -4.60 -24.84 18.56
CA GLY A 135 -5.40 -25.81 17.81
C GLY A 135 -5.86 -25.35 16.42
N VAL A 136 -5.34 -24.23 15.89
CA VAL A 136 -5.57 -23.76 14.53
C VAL A 136 -4.28 -23.84 13.73
N THR A 137 -4.29 -24.61 12.64
CA THR A 137 -3.18 -24.67 11.68
C THR A 137 -3.19 -23.43 10.79
N TYR A 138 -2.12 -22.63 10.85
CA TYR A 138 -2.00 -21.37 10.12
C TYR A 138 -0.67 -21.29 9.33
N PRO A 139 -0.63 -20.71 8.12
CA PRO A 139 0.61 -20.65 7.34
C PRO A 139 1.74 -19.91 8.07
N ALA A 140 2.94 -20.47 8.08
CA ALA A 140 4.10 -19.85 8.74
C ALA A 140 4.45 -18.49 8.11
N TYR A 141 4.32 -18.39 6.77
CA TYR A 141 4.58 -17.17 6.02
C TYR A 141 3.69 -15.98 6.44
N SER A 142 2.46 -16.25 6.90
CA SER A 142 1.55 -15.20 7.37
C SER A 142 2.10 -14.43 8.58
N PHE A 143 2.83 -15.10 9.47
CA PHE A 143 3.50 -14.44 10.60
C PHE A 143 4.65 -13.54 10.14
N PHE A 144 5.37 -13.93 9.09
CA PHE A 144 6.36 -13.07 8.47
C PHE A 144 5.72 -11.81 7.86
N VAL A 145 4.59 -11.94 7.17
CA VAL A 145 3.86 -10.81 6.58
C VAL A 145 3.40 -9.84 7.67
N MET A 146 2.79 -10.35 8.75
CA MET A 146 2.39 -9.55 9.90
C MET A 146 3.60 -8.86 10.54
N GLY A 147 4.71 -9.58 10.75
CA GLY A 147 5.94 -9.03 11.30
C GLY A 147 6.54 -7.93 10.42
N ALA A 148 6.63 -8.15 9.10
CA ALA A 148 7.14 -7.18 8.14
C ALA A 148 6.29 -5.90 8.12
N ALA A 149 4.97 -6.04 8.19
CA ALA A 149 4.06 -4.89 8.26
C ALA A 149 4.22 -4.10 9.57
N LEU A 150 4.37 -4.77 10.72
CA LEU A 150 4.63 -4.11 12.00
C LEU A 150 5.99 -3.40 12.02
N VAL A 151 7.02 -4.01 11.42
CA VAL A 151 8.34 -3.38 11.24
C VAL A 151 8.22 -2.14 10.36
N ALA A 152 7.51 -2.23 9.23
CA ALA A 152 7.30 -1.09 8.35
C ALA A 152 6.50 0.04 9.04
N MET A 153 5.48 -0.31 9.82
CA MET A 153 4.73 0.63 10.66
C MET A 153 5.64 1.37 11.64
N LEU A 154 6.45 0.63 12.40
CA LEU A 154 7.36 1.20 13.39
C LEU A 154 8.45 2.05 12.72
N ALA A 155 9.00 1.60 11.60
CA ALA A 155 10.00 2.31 10.83
C ALA A 155 9.47 3.65 10.30
N LEU A 156 8.26 3.66 9.72
CA LEU A 156 7.61 4.89 9.26
C LEU A 156 7.27 5.83 10.41
N TRP A 157 6.77 5.30 11.54
CA TRP A 157 6.50 6.11 12.72
C TRP A 157 7.77 6.78 13.24
N LEU A 158 8.86 6.02 13.36
CA LEU A 158 10.16 6.53 13.78
C LEU A 158 10.72 7.56 12.78
N PHE A 159 10.55 7.30 11.48
CA PHE A 159 10.93 8.22 10.41
C PHE A 159 10.24 9.58 10.60
N PHE A 160 8.91 9.60 10.75
CA PHE A 160 8.18 10.86 10.91
C PHE A 160 8.48 11.55 12.25
N VAL A 161 8.57 10.81 13.36
CA VAL A 161 8.73 11.40 14.70
C VAL A 161 10.16 11.87 14.96
N ARG A 162 11.18 11.07 14.61
CA ARG A 162 12.55 11.30 15.06
C ARG A 162 13.50 11.86 14.01
N THR A 163 13.21 11.72 12.72
CA THR A 163 14.16 12.17 11.68
C THR A 163 13.97 13.62 11.28
N ARG A 164 15.05 14.26 10.79
CA ARG A 164 14.99 15.60 10.18
C ARG A 164 14.14 15.59 8.91
N ALA A 165 14.30 14.57 8.06
CA ALA A 165 13.52 14.40 6.84
C ALA A 165 12.00 14.33 7.14
N GLY A 166 11.59 13.55 8.15
CA GLY A 166 10.20 13.48 8.58
C GLY A 166 9.63 14.83 9.05
N ARG A 167 10.43 15.65 9.76
CA ARG A 167 10.05 17.01 10.13
C ARG A 167 9.86 17.92 8.92
N VAL A 168 10.76 17.86 7.94
CA VAL A 168 10.68 18.63 6.69
C VAL A 168 9.43 18.24 5.90
N VAL A 169 9.14 16.94 5.77
CA VAL A 169 7.93 16.45 5.10
C VAL A 169 6.66 16.98 5.76
N ARG A 170 6.59 16.94 7.10
CA ARG A 170 5.43 17.49 7.83
C ARG A 170 5.31 19.00 7.69
N ALA A 171 6.42 19.74 7.68
CA ALA A 171 6.40 21.18 7.46
C ALA A 171 5.86 21.51 6.06
N ALA A 172 6.35 20.82 5.03
CA ALA A 172 5.88 20.97 3.65
C ALA A 172 4.41 20.56 3.47
N ALA A 173 3.90 19.62 4.28
CA ALA A 173 2.49 19.22 4.26
C ALA A 173 1.54 20.26 4.88
N ILE A 174 2.04 21.09 5.81
CA ILE A 174 1.24 22.14 6.46
C ILE A 174 1.14 23.37 5.55
N ASP A 175 2.29 23.93 5.16
CA ASP A 175 2.35 25.09 4.28
C ASP A 175 3.61 25.02 3.42
N ARG A 176 3.42 24.77 2.12
CA ARG A 176 4.50 24.67 1.14
C ARG A 176 5.20 26.00 0.92
N ARG A 177 4.46 27.12 0.89
CA ARG A 177 5.02 28.46 0.63
C ARG A 177 5.87 28.91 1.81
N MET A 178 5.40 28.68 3.04
CA MET A 178 6.18 28.97 4.23
C MET A 178 7.43 28.09 4.32
N ALA A 179 7.32 26.80 3.98
CA ALA A 179 8.46 25.89 3.94
C ALA A 179 9.53 26.36 2.93
N GLU A 180 9.13 26.79 1.73
CA GLU A 180 10.03 27.39 0.75
C GLU A 180 10.68 28.68 1.27
N GLY A 181 9.92 29.53 1.97
CA GLY A 181 10.42 30.79 2.54
C GLY A 181 11.52 30.62 3.59
N ILE A 182 11.61 29.47 4.25
CA ILE A 182 12.69 29.14 5.21
C ILE A 182 13.80 28.27 4.58
N GLY A 183 13.83 28.14 3.24
CA GLY A 183 14.90 27.47 2.50
C GLY A 183 14.71 25.96 2.29
N ILE A 184 13.52 25.41 2.50
CA ILE A 184 13.22 24.00 2.18
C ILE A 184 13.00 23.86 0.66
N ASP A 185 13.75 22.97 0.01
CA ASP A 185 13.50 22.57 -1.38
C ASP A 185 12.28 21.64 -1.44
N VAL A 186 11.08 22.24 -1.44
CA VAL A 186 9.80 21.53 -1.51
C VAL A 186 9.72 20.60 -2.74
N PRO A 187 10.18 20.98 -3.95
CA PRO A 187 10.19 20.06 -5.07
C PRO A 187 10.98 18.76 -4.81
N ARG A 188 12.12 18.81 -4.11
CA ARG A 188 12.84 17.59 -3.69
C ARG A 188 12.10 16.80 -2.61
N VAL A 189 11.43 17.48 -1.69
CA VAL A 189 10.59 16.84 -0.66
C VAL A 189 9.46 16.06 -1.31
N ILE A 190 8.78 16.64 -2.31
CA ILE A 190 7.71 15.99 -3.08
C ILE A 190 8.23 14.72 -3.76
N THR A 191 9.33 14.81 -4.51
CA THR A 191 9.94 13.62 -5.15
C THR A 191 10.30 12.55 -4.11
N GLY A 192 10.86 12.95 -2.96
CA GLY A 192 11.23 12.01 -1.89
C GLY A 192 10.03 11.32 -1.24
N VAL A 193 8.93 12.05 -1.03
CA VAL A 193 7.67 11.50 -0.50
C VAL A 193 7.05 10.54 -1.49
N PHE A 194 7.05 10.89 -2.79
CA PHE A 194 6.54 10.00 -3.83
C PHE A 194 7.37 8.72 -3.93
N ALA A 195 8.69 8.83 -3.87
CA ALA A 195 9.61 7.68 -3.84
C ALA A 195 9.37 6.80 -2.61
N LEU A 196 9.17 7.38 -1.42
CA LEU A 196 8.86 6.65 -0.20
C LEU A 196 7.51 5.93 -0.29
N GLY A 197 6.48 6.59 -0.81
CA GLY A 197 5.17 5.97 -1.03
C GLY A 197 5.26 4.80 -2.00
N ALA A 198 5.95 4.97 -3.13
CA ALA A 198 6.19 3.92 -4.10
C ALA A 198 7.03 2.77 -3.55
N TRP A 199 8.04 3.07 -2.74
CA TRP A 199 8.83 2.07 -2.03
C TRP A 199 7.94 1.21 -1.13
N MET A 200 7.02 1.83 -0.38
CA MET A 200 6.04 1.12 0.45
C MET A 200 5.09 0.25 -0.39
N ALA A 201 4.64 0.74 -1.55
CA ALA A 201 3.83 -0.04 -2.49
C ALA A 201 4.60 -1.25 -3.01
N GLY A 202 5.84 -1.04 -3.45
CA GLY A 202 6.72 -2.10 -3.93
C GLY A 202 7.00 -3.14 -2.85
N ALA A 203 7.29 -2.69 -1.61
CA ALA A 203 7.54 -3.56 -0.46
C ALA A 203 6.32 -4.43 -0.13
N ALA A 204 5.11 -3.85 -0.14
CA ALA A 204 3.89 -4.63 -0.01
C ALA A 204 3.70 -5.62 -1.15
N GLY A 205 4.07 -5.25 -2.39
CA GLY A 205 4.07 -6.14 -3.55
C GLY A 205 4.97 -7.35 -3.34
N VAL A 206 6.19 -7.14 -2.83
CA VAL A 206 7.11 -8.24 -2.51
C VAL A 206 6.56 -9.16 -1.45
N VAL A 207 6.06 -8.60 -0.35
CA VAL A 207 5.56 -9.38 0.78
C VAL A 207 4.30 -10.15 0.40
N ALA A 208 3.45 -9.58 -0.46
CA ALA A 208 2.24 -10.23 -0.96
C ALA A 208 2.50 -11.28 -2.04
N ALA A 209 3.61 -11.21 -2.77
CA ALA A 209 3.89 -12.05 -3.94
C ALA A 209 3.82 -13.56 -3.66
N PRO A 210 4.30 -14.08 -2.50
CA PRO A 210 4.16 -15.50 -2.18
C PRO A 210 2.79 -15.91 -1.62
N MET A 211 1.93 -14.94 -1.27
CA MET A 211 0.59 -15.21 -0.74
C MET A 211 -0.47 -15.32 -1.83
N ARG A 212 -0.26 -14.63 -2.95
CA ARG A 212 -1.28 -14.41 -3.97
C ARG A 212 -0.70 -14.68 -5.35
N ALA A 213 -1.54 -15.18 -6.23
CA ALA A 213 -1.23 -15.27 -7.64
C ALA A 213 -0.91 -13.87 -8.20
N ILE A 214 0.22 -13.76 -8.89
CA ILE A 214 0.64 -12.55 -9.57
C ILE A 214 0.03 -12.59 -10.96
N ALA A 215 -0.90 -11.68 -11.23
CA ALA A 215 -1.60 -11.61 -12.50
C ALA A 215 -1.71 -10.14 -12.95
N PRO A 216 -1.74 -9.86 -14.26
CA PRO A 216 -2.06 -8.52 -14.75
C PRO A 216 -3.43 -8.08 -14.21
N GLY A 217 -3.57 -6.79 -13.93
CA GLY A 217 -4.75 -6.17 -13.32
C GLY A 217 -4.83 -6.32 -11.80
N MET A 218 -3.85 -6.95 -11.14
CA MET A 218 -3.85 -7.04 -9.67
C MET A 218 -3.73 -5.67 -9.00
N GLY A 219 -3.14 -4.68 -9.68
CA GLY A 219 -3.05 -3.30 -9.21
C GLY A 219 -4.42 -2.64 -9.02
N ASP A 220 -5.39 -2.93 -9.89
CA ASP A 220 -6.72 -2.32 -9.90
C ASP A 220 -7.53 -2.68 -8.66
N ARG A 221 -7.48 -3.96 -8.26
CA ARG A 221 -8.17 -4.44 -7.06
C ARG A 221 -7.55 -3.84 -5.80
N VAL A 222 -6.22 -3.82 -5.75
CA VAL A 222 -5.47 -3.37 -4.59
C VAL A 222 -5.56 -1.86 -4.39
N ILE A 223 -5.61 -1.05 -5.46
CA ILE A 223 -5.77 0.40 -5.31
C ILE A 223 -7.15 0.76 -4.76
N ILE A 224 -8.20 0.02 -5.14
CA ILE A 224 -9.54 0.20 -4.58
C ILE A 224 -9.55 -0.13 -3.09
N ASP A 225 -8.98 -1.26 -2.68
CA ASP A 225 -8.87 -1.63 -1.26
C ASP A 225 -8.08 -0.59 -0.47
N ALA A 226 -6.93 -0.15 -0.99
CA ALA A 226 -6.10 0.87 -0.36
C ALA A 226 -6.85 2.21 -0.23
N PHE A 227 -7.63 2.60 -1.24
CA PHE A 227 -8.44 3.81 -1.19
C PHE A 227 -9.55 3.69 -0.12
N ILE A 228 -10.24 2.55 -0.04
CA ILE A 228 -11.24 2.29 1.01
C ILE A 228 -10.59 2.45 2.39
N VAL A 229 -9.40 1.87 2.61
CA VAL A 229 -8.66 2.01 3.86
C VAL A 229 -8.37 3.47 4.19
N VAL A 230 -7.85 4.24 3.22
CA VAL A 230 -7.50 5.65 3.44
C VAL A 230 -8.73 6.50 3.72
N VAL A 231 -9.85 6.25 3.03
CA VAL A 231 -11.10 6.98 3.23
C VAL A 231 -11.74 6.64 4.58
N ILE A 232 -11.81 5.35 4.94
CA ILE A 232 -12.27 4.91 6.26
C ILE A 232 -11.38 5.52 7.35
N GLY A 233 -10.07 5.48 7.17
CA GLY A 233 -9.11 6.00 8.14
C GLY A 233 -9.13 7.52 8.28
N GLY A 234 -9.41 8.23 7.20
CA GLY A 234 -9.25 9.67 7.05
C GLY A 234 -7.98 10.01 6.27
N LEU A 235 -8.16 10.75 5.19
CA LEU A 235 -7.10 11.20 4.29
C LEU A 235 -6.02 12.01 5.03
N GLY A 236 -4.75 11.66 4.80
CA GLY A 236 -3.58 12.27 5.43
C GLY A 236 -3.33 11.85 6.90
N SER A 237 -4.11 10.92 7.46
CA SER A 237 -3.97 10.48 8.86
C SER A 237 -3.30 9.11 8.98
N PHE A 238 -2.02 9.07 9.40
CA PHE A 238 -1.28 7.82 9.66
C PHE A 238 -2.00 6.86 10.62
N PRO A 239 -2.42 7.29 11.84
CA PRO A 239 -3.15 6.39 12.75
C PRO A 239 -4.53 6.02 12.21
N GLY A 240 -5.16 6.93 11.45
CA GLY A 240 -6.38 6.66 10.71
C GLY A 240 -6.22 5.49 9.73
N THR A 241 -5.14 5.48 8.93
CA THR A 241 -4.86 4.40 7.99
C THR A 241 -4.73 3.05 8.68
N LEU A 242 -4.08 2.98 9.84
CA LEU A 242 -3.98 1.73 10.61
C LEU A 242 -5.36 1.24 11.05
N LEU A 243 -6.17 2.12 11.65
CA LEU A 243 -7.53 1.76 12.06
C LEU A 243 -8.39 1.35 10.87
N GLY A 244 -8.34 2.09 9.75
CA GLY A 244 -9.08 1.76 8.54
C GLY A 244 -8.66 0.41 7.95
N ALA A 245 -7.37 0.10 7.98
CA ALA A 245 -6.84 -1.17 7.49
C ALA A 245 -7.27 -2.34 8.38
N LEU A 246 -7.26 -2.16 9.71
CA LEU A 246 -7.74 -3.17 10.65
C LEU A 246 -9.26 -3.39 10.52
N VAL A 247 -10.04 -2.34 10.31
CA VAL A 247 -11.48 -2.45 10.03
C VAL A 247 -11.73 -3.21 8.74
N LEU A 248 -11.02 -2.86 7.66
CA LEU A 248 -11.19 -3.54 6.38
C LEU A 248 -10.68 -4.99 6.44
N GLY A 249 -9.60 -5.24 7.16
CA GLY A 249 -9.10 -6.58 7.47
C GLY A 249 -10.14 -7.42 8.22
N ALA A 250 -10.79 -6.86 9.25
CA ALA A 250 -11.88 -7.51 9.96
C ALA A 250 -13.06 -7.82 9.05
N ILE A 251 -13.44 -6.88 8.18
CA ILE A 251 -14.49 -7.10 7.18
C ILE A 251 -14.14 -8.28 6.27
N TYR A 252 -12.91 -8.35 5.74
CA TYR A 252 -12.50 -9.45 4.86
C TYR A 252 -12.35 -10.79 5.59
N GLY A 253 -11.75 -10.82 6.78
CA GLY A 253 -11.49 -12.07 7.50
C GLY A 253 -12.77 -12.68 8.08
N PHE A 254 -13.64 -11.88 8.69
CA PHE A 254 -14.94 -12.36 9.18
C PHE A 254 -15.93 -12.53 8.03
N GLY A 255 -15.99 -11.59 7.10
CA GLY A 255 -16.87 -11.65 5.92
C GLY A 255 -16.57 -12.86 5.05
N GLY A 256 -15.29 -13.15 4.79
CA GLY A 256 -14.89 -14.33 4.04
C GLY A 256 -15.28 -15.65 4.71
N ARG A 257 -15.35 -15.68 6.05
CA ARG A 257 -15.72 -16.89 6.80
C ARG A 257 -17.22 -17.08 6.97
N TYR A 258 -17.94 -16.02 7.34
CA TYR A 258 -19.36 -16.10 7.74
C TYR A 258 -20.33 -15.62 6.65
N LEU A 259 -19.87 -14.75 5.76
CA LEU A 259 -20.68 -14.06 4.74
C LEU A 259 -20.02 -14.15 3.35
N ALA A 260 -19.45 -15.32 3.02
CA ALA A 260 -18.60 -15.50 1.84
C ALA A 260 -19.28 -15.06 0.52
N GLN A 261 -20.61 -15.25 0.42
CA GLN A 261 -21.42 -14.90 -0.75
C GLN A 261 -21.43 -13.39 -1.05
N ILE A 262 -21.32 -12.55 -0.03
CA ILE A 262 -21.37 -11.08 -0.16
C ILE A 262 -20.04 -10.41 0.17
N ASN A 263 -18.96 -11.19 0.38
CA ASN A 263 -17.67 -10.69 0.85
C ASN A 263 -17.06 -9.62 -0.08
N LEU A 264 -17.36 -9.68 -1.38
CA LEU A 264 -16.93 -8.65 -2.35
C LEU A 264 -17.64 -7.30 -2.14
N VAL A 265 -18.84 -7.28 -1.56
CA VAL A 265 -19.66 -6.08 -1.35
C VAL A 265 -19.43 -5.47 0.04
N LEU A 266 -19.03 -6.29 1.03
CA LEU A 266 -18.84 -5.84 2.41
C LEU A 266 -17.85 -4.66 2.58
N PRO A 267 -16.70 -4.60 1.88
CA PRO A 267 -15.79 -3.45 1.92
C PRO A 267 -16.48 -2.12 1.61
N TYR A 268 -17.32 -2.12 0.56
CA TYR A 268 -18.04 -0.93 0.10
C TYR A 268 -19.14 -0.52 1.08
N LEU A 269 -19.85 -1.50 1.65
CA LEU A 269 -20.84 -1.23 2.71
C LEU A 269 -20.18 -0.69 3.98
N GLY A 270 -19.04 -1.24 4.36
CA GLY A 270 -18.25 -0.77 5.51
C GLY A 270 -17.78 0.67 5.29
N MET A 271 -17.26 0.98 4.11
CA MET A 271 -16.89 2.33 3.70
C MET A 271 -18.09 3.29 3.77
N ALA A 272 -19.23 2.91 3.17
CA ALA A 272 -20.44 3.72 3.16
C ALA A 272 -20.94 4.00 4.58
N LEU A 273 -20.97 2.98 5.44
CA LEU A 273 -21.38 3.11 6.84
C LEU A 273 -20.46 4.07 7.60
N VAL A 274 -19.13 3.93 7.44
CA VAL A 274 -18.17 4.83 8.11
C VAL A 274 -18.34 6.26 7.62
N LEU A 275 -18.58 6.49 6.34
CA LEU A 275 -18.79 7.84 5.81
C LEU A 275 -20.12 8.46 6.24
N LEU A 276 -21.19 7.66 6.34
CA LEU A 276 -22.48 8.12 6.88
C LEU A 276 -22.36 8.56 8.33
N LEU A 277 -21.60 7.81 9.14
CA LEU A 277 -21.40 8.10 10.56
C LEU A 277 -20.32 9.15 10.82
N ARG A 278 -19.28 9.18 9.99
CA ARG A 278 -18.12 10.07 10.05
C ARG A 278 -17.66 10.46 8.64
N PRO A 279 -18.21 11.55 8.06
CA PRO A 279 -17.90 11.99 6.70
C PRO A 279 -16.43 12.32 6.44
N ARG A 280 -15.64 12.56 7.49
CA ARG A 280 -14.19 12.82 7.42
C ARG A 280 -13.33 11.56 7.62
N GLY A 281 -13.93 10.39 7.74
CA GLY A 281 -13.27 9.17 8.19
C GLY A 281 -13.09 9.13 9.72
N LEU A 282 -12.53 8.04 10.22
CA LEU A 282 -12.37 7.77 11.66
C LEU A 282 -11.49 8.80 12.37
N MET A 283 -10.42 9.26 11.71
CA MET A 283 -9.44 10.21 12.25
C MET A 283 -9.08 11.36 11.29
N GLY A 284 -10.00 11.78 10.41
CA GLY A 284 -9.80 12.96 9.58
C GLY A 284 -9.76 14.25 10.39
N ARG A 285 -8.82 15.15 10.09
CA ARG A 285 -8.70 16.45 10.77
C ARG A 285 -9.86 17.39 10.39
N ARG A 286 -10.29 18.25 11.32
CA ARG A 286 -11.17 19.37 11.00
C ARG A 286 -10.41 20.32 10.07
N ALA A 287 -11.01 20.71 8.95
CA ALA A 287 -10.57 21.92 8.26
C ALA A 287 -10.71 23.06 9.28
N ALA A 288 -9.57 23.66 9.64
CA ALA A 288 -9.52 24.86 10.46
C ALA A 288 -9.84 26.07 9.57
#